data_AF-A0A952WVY7-F1
#
_entry.id   AF-A0A952WVY7-F1
#
_cell.length_a   1.000
_cell.length_b   1.000
_cell.length_c   1.000
_cell.angle_alpha   90.00
_cell.angle_beta   90.00
_cell.angle_gamma   90.00
#
_symmetry.space_group_name_H-M   'P 1'
#
loop_
_entity.id
_entity.type
_entity.pdbx_description
1 polymer ?
#
loop_
_entity_poly.entity_id
_entity_poly.type
_entity_poly.pdbx_seq_one_letter_code
_entity_poly.pdbx_strand_id
1 'polypeptide(L)'
;MIVPESPFAPESLTQVKHCLAALDVAKLMEWWPGTPHVPHRNPDKVRAIQRSLDWKRVAKIAAYLLQQEIRDTPEKLDQYFRSVYEPRKFEKGREWPPKVPNVTGYERSQYPMFSNVLLHVNGANVTPTNKQRGTGTANLSFNEKSRDLNFSVIDGQHRVNGAFFALQLLREVRGKTVTWEIPAEIFLDLDAAGAPPKHQAQIFIDVNFYQKKVDRSLVADLFPTARSRDAIDDIERAQDIGRRLMLETGPLVGMIQIPGINFGTPDVVSLATLNSAIEDAIPHLLSAGITSLAEQTEFLAICIEAWLDATGRKEHVDDGESLDPDNVAYQGRVLVSFLSLIPACIWKVQTSEAIFGSAQSKSLLTKWLRDVINRAGLLHGSQFLSKSQFKAKGYLGSGGLARFRDSLWAASLARNSIAKRGDESKAALAIANQKKIAEALSR
;
A
#
# COMPACT_ATOMS: atom_id res chain seq x y z
N MET A 1 33.05 14.78 -0.09
CA MET A 1 31.96 13.93 -0.60
C MET A 1 30.76 14.83 -0.78
N ILE A 2 30.21 14.93 -1.99
CA ILE A 2 28.95 15.67 -2.22
C ILE A 2 27.87 14.77 -1.63
N VAL A 3 27.33 15.17 -0.48
CA VAL A 3 26.13 14.54 0.05
C VAL A 3 24.98 15.27 -0.65
N PRO A 4 24.27 14.64 -1.59
CA PRO A 4 23.08 15.25 -2.17
C PRO A 4 22.11 15.58 -1.01
N GLU A 5 21.38 16.70 -1.12
CA GLU A 5 20.33 17.01 -0.16
C GLU A 5 19.43 15.79 0.02
N SER A 6 19.23 15.36 1.27
CA SER A 6 18.41 14.21 1.57
C SER A 6 16.98 14.49 1.07
N PRO A 7 16.45 13.73 0.09
CA PRO A 7 15.10 13.97 -0.43
C PRO A 7 14.02 13.61 0.60
N PHE A 8 14.43 13.07 1.76
CA PHE A 8 13.56 12.63 2.84
C PHE A 8 13.60 13.58 4.05
N ALA A 9 14.42 14.64 4.01
CA ALA A 9 14.44 15.67 5.04
C ALA A 9 13.48 16.80 4.63
N PRO A 10 12.42 17.10 5.41
CA PRO A 10 11.59 18.28 5.20
C PRO A 10 12.43 19.56 5.17
N GLU A 11 11.95 20.62 4.52
CA GLU A 11 12.66 21.91 4.46
C GLU A 11 13.11 22.41 5.85
N SER A 12 12.32 22.13 6.89
CA SER A 12 12.62 22.46 8.29
C SER A 12 13.83 21.72 8.89
N LEU A 13 14.28 20.62 8.28
CA LEU A 13 15.42 19.80 8.71
C LEU A 13 16.65 19.96 7.80
N THR A 14 16.62 20.86 6.82
CA THR A 14 17.74 21.12 5.89
C THR A 14 19.01 21.63 6.59
N GLN A 15 18.89 22.19 7.79
CA GLN A 15 20.01 22.66 8.62
C GLN A 15 20.66 21.54 9.45
N VAL A 16 20.12 20.31 9.42
CA VAL A 16 20.65 19.18 10.19
C VAL A 16 21.94 18.69 9.55
N LYS A 17 22.99 18.57 10.38
CA LYS A 17 24.25 17.96 9.98
C LYS A 17 24.02 16.47 9.69
N HIS A 18 24.16 16.06 8.44
CA HIS A 18 24.08 14.66 8.05
C HIS A 18 25.28 14.27 7.20
N CYS A 19 25.58 12.97 7.18
CA CYS A 19 26.66 12.43 6.36
C CYS A 19 26.33 11.03 5.84
N LEU A 20 26.95 10.66 4.72
CA LEU A 20 26.91 9.30 4.19
C LEU A 20 28.19 8.57 4.60
N ALA A 21 28.06 7.34 5.06
CA ALA A 21 29.19 6.51 5.46
C ALA A 21 28.94 5.05 5.10
N ALA A 22 30.02 4.28 4.94
CA ALA A 22 29.96 2.82 4.98
C ALA A 22 30.31 2.39 6.40
N LEU A 23 29.42 1.66 7.07
CA LEU A 23 29.62 1.22 8.46
C LEU A 23 29.85 -0.28 8.52
N ASP A 24 30.88 -0.69 9.25
CA ASP A 24 31.10 -2.09 9.59
C ASP A 24 29.90 -2.63 10.36
N VAL A 25 29.28 -3.68 9.81
CA VAL A 25 28.03 -4.25 10.31
C VAL A 25 28.19 -4.89 11.68
N ALA A 26 29.37 -5.48 11.98
CA ALA A 26 29.61 -6.08 13.29
C ALA A 26 29.70 -5.00 14.37
N LYS A 27 30.44 -3.92 14.12
CA LYS A 27 30.50 -2.76 15.03
C LYS A 27 29.14 -2.09 15.19
N LEU A 28 28.37 -1.96 14.11
CA LEU A 28 27.02 -1.41 14.17
C LEU A 28 26.10 -2.24 15.07
N MET A 29 26.20 -3.57 15.04
CA MET A 29 25.45 -4.46 15.93
C MET A 29 25.92 -4.40 17.38
N GLU A 30 27.20 -4.09 17.63
CA GLU A 30 27.71 -3.83 18.99
C GLU A 30 27.13 -2.52 19.55
N TRP A 31 27.12 -1.45 18.75
CA TRP A 31 26.57 -0.15 19.16
C TRP A 31 25.04 -0.14 19.24
N TRP A 32 24.38 -0.92 18.37
CA TRP A 32 22.93 -1.07 18.32
C TRP A 32 22.54 -2.56 18.25
N PRO A 33 22.41 -3.25 19.40
CA PRO A 33 22.08 -4.68 19.45
C PRO A 33 20.58 -4.92 19.24
N GLY A 34 19.95 -4.25 18.26
CA GLY A 34 18.53 -4.43 17.98
C GLY A 34 17.59 -3.94 19.08
N THR A 35 18.00 -2.89 19.83
CA THR A 35 17.15 -2.20 20.79
C THR A 35 16.12 -1.34 20.06
N PRO A 36 14.80 -1.59 20.23
CA PRO A 36 13.77 -0.66 19.81
C PRO A 36 14.00 0.70 20.47
N HIS A 37 13.85 1.78 19.72
CA HIS A 37 13.72 3.10 20.34
C HIS A 37 12.53 3.08 21.27
N VAL A 38 12.57 3.79 22.40
CA VAL A 38 11.37 4.01 23.20
C VAL A 38 10.87 5.45 22.98
N PRO A 39 10.15 5.76 21.88
CA PRO A 39 9.42 7.00 21.82
C PRO A 39 8.11 6.90 22.62
N HIS A 40 7.68 8.02 23.20
CA HIS A 40 6.29 8.33 23.57
C HIS A 40 5.72 7.90 24.93
N ARG A 41 4.80 8.77 25.42
CA ARG A 41 4.10 8.71 26.72
C ARG A 41 3.16 7.52 26.92
N ASN A 42 2.85 6.75 25.87
CA ASN A 42 2.09 5.50 25.97
C ASN A 42 2.95 4.35 25.44
N PRO A 43 3.62 3.59 26.33
CA PRO A 43 4.57 2.55 25.97
C PRO A 43 3.97 1.39 25.17
N ASP A 44 2.65 1.18 25.21
CA ASP A 44 2.00 0.04 24.56
C ASP A 44 1.79 0.26 23.05
N LYS A 45 1.48 1.49 22.63
CA LYS A 45 1.28 1.81 21.20
C LYS A 45 2.59 1.85 20.42
N VAL A 46 3.66 2.36 21.03
CA VAL A 46 4.98 2.40 20.41
C VAL A 46 5.61 1.02 20.31
N ARG A 47 5.45 0.19 21.35
CA ARG A 47 5.83 -1.23 21.31
C ARG A 47 5.10 -2.02 20.20
N ALA A 48 3.90 -1.58 19.80
CA ALA A 48 3.15 -2.19 18.69
C ALA A 48 3.56 -1.66 17.30
N ILE A 49 4.02 -0.40 17.19
CA ILE A 49 4.40 0.24 15.92
C ILE A 49 5.82 -0.14 15.48
N GLN A 50 6.75 -0.31 16.43
CA GLN A 50 8.02 -0.98 16.16
C GLN A 50 7.77 -2.47 16.03
N ARG A 51 7.34 -2.85 14.82
CA ARG A 51 7.13 -4.25 14.45
C ARG A 51 8.36 -5.04 14.88
N SER A 52 8.12 -6.10 15.64
CA SER A 52 9.06 -7.19 15.85
C SER A 52 9.86 -7.43 14.57
N LEU A 53 11.18 -7.59 14.68
CA LEU A 53 11.99 -8.01 13.55
C LEU A 53 11.34 -9.20 12.86
N ASP A 54 11.10 -9.06 11.56
CA ASP A 54 10.57 -10.14 10.75
C ASP A 54 11.77 -11.01 10.36
N TRP A 55 11.95 -12.09 11.10
CA TRP A 55 13.07 -13.01 10.91
C TRP A 55 13.07 -13.68 9.54
N LYS A 56 11.90 -13.86 8.90
CA LYS A 56 11.84 -14.34 7.51
C LYS A 56 12.45 -13.31 6.58
N ARG A 57 12.15 -12.03 6.79
CA ARG A 57 12.75 -10.93 6.02
C ARG A 57 14.26 -10.82 6.26
N VAL A 58 14.71 -10.93 7.50
CA VAL A 58 16.15 -10.93 7.86
C VAL A 58 16.89 -12.06 7.11
N ALA A 59 16.37 -13.29 7.17
CA ALA A 59 16.96 -14.43 6.49
C ALA A 59 16.96 -14.26 4.95
N LYS A 60 15.88 -13.74 4.36
CA LYS A 60 15.81 -13.45 2.92
C LYS A 60 16.84 -12.41 2.49
N ILE A 61 17.04 -11.35 3.28
CA ILE A 61 18.08 -10.35 3.01
C ILE A 61 19.47 -11.00 3.06
N ALA A 62 19.74 -11.84 4.05
CA ALA A 62 21.02 -12.54 4.14
C ALA A 62 21.26 -13.48 2.94
N ALA A 63 20.27 -14.30 2.59
CA ALA A 63 20.32 -15.18 1.42
C ALA A 63 20.57 -14.39 0.13
N TYR A 64 19.92 -13.24 -0.01
CA TYR A 64 20.14 -12.32 -1.12
C TYR A 64 21.55 -11.74 -1.13
N LEU A 65 22.07 -11.22 -0.01
CA LEU A 65 23.43 -10.65 0.04
C LEU A 65 24.51 -11.69 -0.28
N LEU A 66 24.28 -12.94 0.12
CA LEU A 66 25.19 -14.06 -0.17
C LEU A 66 24.96 -14.67 -1.57
N GLN A 67 23.85 -14.33 -2.24
CA GLN A 67 23.39 -14.95 -3.49
C GLN A 67 23.31 -16.49 -3.39
N GLN A 68 22.91 -17.00 -2.23
CA GLN A 68 22.82 -18.43 -1.96
C GLN A 68 21.65 -18.75 -1.03
N GLU A 69 21.12 -19.97 -1.13
CA GLU A 69 20.13 -20.49 -0.18
C GLU A 69 20.77 -20.74 1.18
N ILE A 70 20.04 -20.42 2.24
CA ILE A 70 20.45 -20.70 3.62
C ILE A 70 19.66 -21.91 4.09
N ARG A 71 20.35 -23.02 4.40
CA ARG A 71 19.79 -24.21 5.04
C ARG A 71 19.93 -24.10 6.55
N ASP A 72 19.03 -24.76 7.29
CA ASP A 72 18.97 -24.75 8.76
C ASP A 72 18.87 -23.31 9.29
N THR A 73 18.00 -22.54 8.64
CA THR A 73 17.81 -21.12 8.91
C THR A 73 17.41 -20.87 10.38
N PRO A 74 16.45 -21.60 10.98
CA PRO A 74 16.07 -21.41 12.38
C PRO A 74 17.26 -21.58 13.33
N GLU A 75 18.05 -22.64 13.16
CA GLU A 75 19.18 -23.00 14.00
C GLU A 75 20.29 -21.96 13.89
N LYS A 76 20.61 -21.51 12.67
CA LYS A 76 21.64 -20.51 12.43
C LYS A 76 21.22 -19.13 12.95
N LEU A 77 19.97 -18.74 12.77
CA LEU A 77 19.46 -17.52 13.39
C LEU A 77 19.56 -17.61 14.91
N ASP A 78 19.17 -18.74 15.49
CA ASP A 78 19.27 -18.94 16.93
C ASP A 78 20.73 -18.83 17.41
N GLN A 79 21.66 -19.54 16.76
CA GLN A 79 23.08 -19.49 17.07
C GLN A 79 23.66 -18.08 17.10
N TYR A 80 23.31 -17.23 16.11
CA TYR A 80 23.94 -15.91 15.96
C TYR A 80 23.25 -14.77 16.69
N PHE A 81 21.96 -14.92 17.00
CA PHE A 81 21.17 -13.85 17.60
C PHE A 81 20.67 -14.18 19.01
N ARG A 82 20.81 -15.41 19.51
CA ARG A 82 20.35 -15.82 20.84
C ARG A 82 20.85 -14.92 21.95
N SER A 83 22.15 -14.63 21.99
CA SER A 83 22.74 -13.78 23.05
C SER A 83 22.15 -12.36 23.08
N VAL A 84 21.64 -11.88 21.94
CA VAL A 84 21.08 -10.54 21.79
C VAL A 84 19.57 -10.52 22.06
N TYR A 85 18.84 -11.51 21.58
CA TYR A 85 17.38 -11.51 21.55
C TYR A 85 16.71 -12.41 22.60
N GLU A 86 17.34 -13.53 22.99
CA GLU A 86 16.79 -14.43 24.00
C GLU A 86 16.54 -13.75 25.35
N PRO A 87 17.48 -12.92 25.89
CA PRO A 87 17.27 -12.26 27.18
C PRO A 87 16.02 -11.36 27.23
N ARG A 88 15.52 -10.95 26.06
CA ARG A 88 14.37 -10.06 25.90
C ARG A 88 13.11 -10.77 25.40
N LYS A 89 13.09 -12.11 25.34
CA LYS A 89 11.97 -12.89 24.78
C LYS A 89 10.62 -12.67 25.49
N PHE A 90 10.64 -12.19 26.73
CA PHE A 90 9.44 -11.89 27.50
C PHE A 90 8.93 -10.45 27.29
N GLU A 91 9.64 -9.61 26.54
CA GLU A 91 9.14 -8.30 26.14
C GLU A 91 7.97 -8.44 25.17
N LYS A 92 6.88 -7.72 25.44
CA LYS A 92 5.66 -7.71 24.61
C LYS A 92 6.02 -7.40 23.15
N GLY A 93 5.64 -8.31 22.24
CA GLY A 93 5.92 -8.20 20.81
C GLY A 93 7.22 -8.86 20.35
N ARG A 94 8.00 -9.52 21.21
CA ARG A 94 9.16 -10.32 20.77
C ARG A 94 8.82 -11.80 20.69
N GLU A 95 9.29 -12.46 19.63
CA GLU A 95 9.22 -13.91 19.47
C GLU A 95 10.65 -14.45 19.36
N TRP A 96 11.00 -15.36 20.29
CA TRP A 96 12.27 -16.08 20.28
C TRP A 96 12.07 -17.50 20.85
N PRO A 97 12.59 -18.56 20.19
CA PRO A 97 13.34 -18.57 18.93
C PRO A 97 12.45 -18.18 17.73
N PRO A 98 13.05 -17.75 16.60
CA PRO A 98 12.29 -17.27 15.44
C PRO A 98 11.62 -18.41 14.68
N LYS A 99 10.34 -18.25 14.31
CA LYS A 99 9.61 -19.19 13.45
C LYS A 99 9.83 -18.87 11.97
N VAL A 100 10.84 -19.48 11.37
CA VAL A 100 11.17 -19.36 9.94
C VAL A 100 11.23 -20.74 9.25
N PRO A 101 11.07 -20.81 7.92
CA PRO A 101 11.27 -22.06 7.18
C PRO A 101 12.72 -22.58 7.32
N ASN A 102 12.91 -23.90 7.24
CA ASN A 102 14.26 -24.48 7.36
C ASN A 102 15.20 -23.98 6.26
N VAL A 103 14.68 -23.87 5.04
CA VAL A 103 15.42 -23.36 3.88
C VAL A 103 14.88 -21.98 3.51
N THR A 104 15.79 -21.01 3.44
CA THR A 104 15.49 -19.65 2.96
C THR A 104 16.18 -19.40 1.63
N GLY A 105 15.39 -19.28 0.56
CA GLY A 105 15.87 -18.88 -0.76
C GLY A 105 16.01 -17.36 -0.91
N TYR A 106 16.54 -16.95 -2.06
CA TYR A 106 16.62 -15.56 -2.47
C TYR A 106 15.98 -15.36 -3.85
N GLU A 107 15.39 -14.19 -4.06
CA GLU A 107 14.94 -13.76 -5.39
C GLU A 107 15.98 -12.80 -5.94
N ARG A 108 16.41 -13.00 -7.19
CA ARG A 108 17.32 -12.06 -7.86
C ARG A 108 16.55 -10.78 -8.19
N SER A 109 16.93 -9.68 -7.55
CA SER A 109 16.46 -8.36 -7.94
C SER A 109 17.05 -7.96 -9.28
N GLN A 110 16.22 -7.39 -10.17
CA GLN A 110 16.67 -6.74 -11.40
C GLN A 110 17.42 -5.42 -11.13
N TYR A 111 17.24 -4.86 -9.93
CA TYR A 111 17.96 -3.70 -9.42
C TYR A 111 18.79 -4.11 -8.20
N PRO A 112 20.07 -4.47 -8.36
CA PRO A 112 20.91 -4.95 -7.27
C PRO A 112 21.42 -3.80 -6.41
N MET A 113 20.50 -3.01 -5.84
CA MET A 113 20.83 -1.88 -4.98
C MET A 113 20.43 -2.18 -3.54
N PHE A 114 21.39 -2.07 -2.62
CA PHE A 114 21.15 -2.10 -1.19
C PHE A 114 20.93 -0.66 -0.72
N SER A 115 19.71 -0.33 -0.31
CA SER A 115 19.37 1.02 0.14
C SER A 115 20.03 1.38 1.47
N ASN A 116 20.32 2.67 1.67
CA ASN A 116 20.97 3.20 2.87
C ASN A 116 20.16 2.92 4.15
N VAL A 117 20.82 2.50 5.22
CA VAL A 117 20.20 2.51 6.56
C VAL A 117 20.21 3.92 7.14
N LEU A 118 19.15 4.32 7.84
CA LEU A 118 19.03 5.67 8.40
C LEU A 118 19.37 5.62 9.88
N LEU A 119 20.34 6.43 10.30
CA LEU A 119 20.91 6.39 11.64
C LEU A 119 20.88 7.76 12.29
N HIS A 120 20.66 7.80 13.59
CA HIS A 120 20.83 8.98 14.41
C HIS A 120 22.01 8.76 15.37
N VAL A 121 22.90 9.75 15.45
CA VAL A 121 24.05 9.72 16.36
C VAL A 121 24.21 11.05 17.09
N ASN A 122 24.24 11.01 18.42
CA ASN A 122 24.68 12.13 19.26
C ASN A 122 26.16 11.98 19.64
N GLY A 123 26.85 13.11 19.81
CA GLY A 123 28.19 13.13 20.43
C GLY A 123 29.32 12.63 19.53
N ALA A 124 29.11 12.62 18.22
CA ALA A 124 30.14 12.26 17.25
C ALA A 124 31.05 13.46 16.92
N ASN A 125 32.36 13.22 16.85
CA ASN A 125 33.33 14.24 16.48
C ASN A 125 33.61 14.16 14.98
N VAL A 126 33.30 15.24 14.26
CA VAL A 126 33.58 15.40 12.83
C VAL A 126 34.89 16.14 12.63
N THR A 127 35.90 15.45 12.10
CA THR A 127 37.20 16.05 11.78
C THR A 127 37.39 16.07 10.26
N PRO A 128 37.45 17.25 9.62
CA PRO A 128 37.69 17.34 8.18
C PRO A 128 39.03 16.69 7.81
N THR A 129 39.06 15.83 6.78
CA THR A 129 40.33 15.25 6.31
C THR A 129 41.15 16.22 5.47
N ASN A 130 40.53 17.31 4.96
CA ASN A 130 41.22 18.41 4.29
C ASN A 130 40.68 19.77 4.77
N LYS A 131 41.59 20.70 5.12
CA LYS A 131 41.26 22.05 5.62
C LYS A 131 40.86 23.05 4.52
N GLN A 132 40.84 22.65 3.24
CA GLN A 132 40.50 23.55 2.13
C GLN A 132 39.05 23.37 1.65
N ARG A 133 38.30 24.47 1.78
CA ARG A 133 36.99 24.86 1.21
C ARG A 133 36.03 23.77 0.69
N GLY A 134 34.86 23.73 1.32
CA GLY A 134 33.57 23.64 0.62
C GLY A 134 32.87 22.28 0.62
N THR A 135 33.58 21.20 0.27
CA THR A 135 32.96 19.86 0.11
C THR A 135 33.98 18.75 0.38
N GLY A 136 34.30 18.53 1.65
CA GLY A 136 35.35 17.59 2.07
C GLY A 136 34.84 16.19 2.43
N THR A 137 35.75 15.22 2.45
CA THR A 137 35.61 14.03 3.29
C THR A 137 35.88 14.42 4.75
N ALA A 138 35.31 13.69 5.71
CA ALA A 138 35.56 13.92 7.13
C ALA A 138 35.68 12.57 7.84
N ASN A 139 36.55 12.51 8.85
CA ASN A 139 36.61 11.39 9.76
C ASN A 139 35.57 11.64 10.86
N LEU A 140 34.58 10.75 10.90
CA LEU A 140 33.62 10.68 11.99
C LEU A 140 34.22 9.76 13.07
N SER A 141 34.40 10.29 14.27
CA SER A 141 34.98 9.55 15.39
C SER A 141 33.99 9.50 16.56
N PHE A 142 33.85 8.32 17.14
CA PHE A 142 32.94 8.07 18.26
C PHE A 142 33.77 7.76 19.51
N ASN A 143 33.46 8.43 20.62
CA ASN A 143 34.01 8.06 21.91
C ASN A 143 33.05 7.11 22.60
N GLU A 144 33.32 5.81 22.54
CA GLU A 144 32.49 4.75 23.13
C GLU A 144 32.32 4.88 24.64
N LYS A 145 33.22 5.60 25.32
CA LYS A 145 33.15 5.87 26.75
C LYS A 145 32.37 7.14 27.09
N SER A 146 31.98 7.92 26.07
CA SER A 146 31.20 9.14 26.28
C SER A 146 29.78 8.78 26.70
N ARG A 147 29.28 9.44 27.74
CA ARG A 147 27.87 9.35 28.15
C ARG A 147 26.94 10.05 27.17
N ASP A 148 27.49 10.92 26.32
CA ASP A 148 26.75 11.69 25.33
C ASP A 148 26.60 10.92 24.01
N LEU A 149 27.32 9.81 23.84
CA LEU A 149 27.17 8.95 22.67
C LEU A 149 25.84 8.21 22.75
N ASN A 150 24.92 8.58 21.87
CA ASN A 150 23.67 7.85 21.66
C ASN A 150 23.59 7.46 20.19
N PHE A 151 23.40 6.17 19.93
CA PHE A 151 23.35 5.61 18.58
C PHE A 151 22.01 4.92 18.37
N SER A 152 21.32 5.22 17.27
CA SER A 152 20.00 4.64 17.04
C SER A 152 19.67 4.45 15.56
N VAL A 153 19.07 3.31 15.21
CA VAL A 153 18.64 3.01 13.82
C VAL A 153 17.23 3.52 13.60
N ILE A 154 17.06 4.59 12.82
CA ILE A 154 15.76 5.19 12.48
C ILE A 154 14.99 4.24 11.54
N ASP A 155 15.62 3.82 10.43
CA ASP A 155 15.06 2.86 9.47
C ASP A 155 16.14 1.89 8.95
N GLY A 156 15.72 0.69 8.55
CA GLY A 156 16.62 -0.34 8.01
C GLY A 156 17.03 -1.42 9.02
N GLN A 157 16.28 -1.60 10.10
CA GLN A 157 16.55 -2.62 11.12
C GLN A 157 16.69 -4.04 10.53
N HIS A 158 15.81 -4.46 9.62
CA HIS A 158 15.94 -5.77 8.94
C HIS A 158 17.18 -5.86 8.05
N ARG A 159 17.63 -4.73 7.48
CA ARG A 159 18.82 -4.65 6.63
C ARG A 159 20.10 -4.82 7.43
N VAL A 160 20.21 -4.14 8.57
CA VAL A 160 21.34 -4.32 9.51
C VAL A 160 21.43 -5.77 9.98
N ASN A 161 20.32 -6.33 10.47
CA ASN A 161 20.29 -7.70 10.96
C ASN A 161 20.54 -8.73 9.84
N GLY A 162 19.99 -8.51 8.64
CA GLY A 162 20.22 -9.38 7.48
C GLY A 162 21.68 -9.37 7.03
N ALA A 163 22.31 -8.19 6.98
CA ALA A 163 23.73 -8.07 6.67
C ALA A 163 24.61 -8.71 7.76
N PHE A 164 24.24 -8.56 9.04
CA PHE A 164 24.98 -9.20 10.12
C PHE A 164 24.87 -10.72 10.04
N PHE A 165 23.68 -11.24 9.76
CA PHE A 165 23.48 -12.66 9.57
C PHE A 165 24.32 -13.19 8.40
N ALA A 166 24.31 -12.49 7.26
CA ALA A 166 25.17 -12.84 6.11
C ALA A 166 26.66 -12.83 6.47
N LEU A 167 27.12 -11.83 7.23
CA LEU A 167 28.49 -11.72 7.70
C LEU A 167 28.88 -12.91 8.61
N GLN A 168 28.03 -13.31 9.55
CA GLN A 168 28.30 -14.46 10.42
C GLN A 168 28.44 -15.76 9.61
N LEU A 169 27.54 -15.99 8.65
CA LEU A 169 27.62 -17.14 7.75
C LEU A 169 28.88 -17.11 6.89
N LEU A 170 29.31 -15.94 6.41
CA LEU A 170 30.58 -15.83 5.69
C LEU A 170 31.78 -16.11 6.58
N ARG A 171 31.73 -15.70 7.86
CA ARG A 171 32.80 -15.97 8.82
C ARG A 171 32.93 -17.46 9.15
N GLU A 172 31.85 -18.25 9.08
CA GLU A 172 31.91 -19.71 9.17
C GLU A 172 32.80 -20.30 8.06
N VAL A 173 32.64 -19.81 6.83
CA VAL A 173 33.27 -20.39 5.64
C VAL A 173 34.66 -19.80 5.37
N ARG A 174 34.82 -18.49 5.57
CA ARG A 174 36.00 -17.71 5.14
C ARG A 174 36.84 -17.19 6.30
N GLY A 175 36.42 -17.43 7.54
CA GLY A 175 37.16 -17.04 8.75
C GLY A 175 36.74 -15.69 9.35
N LYS A 176 37.15 -15.46 10.59
CA LYS A 176 36.69 -14.34 11.45
C LYS A 176 37.14 -12.95 10.99
N THR A 177 38.14 -12.86 10.10
CA THR A 177 38.69 -11.59 9.61
C THR A 177 37.82 -10.91 8.57
N VAL A 178 36.80 -11.60 8.03
CA VAL A 178 35.84 -11.01 7.10
C VAL A 178 35.10 -9.87 7.78
N THR A 179 35.04 -8.73 7.10
CA THR A 179 34.23 -7.57 7.43
C THR A 179 33.18 -7.35 6.34
N TRP A 180 32.10 -6.65 6.68
CA TRP A 180 31.08 -6.25 5.72
C TRP A 180 30.62 -4.85 6.10
N GLU A 181 30.59 -3.95 5.13
CA GLU A 181 30.12 -2.59 5.33
C GLU A 181 28.74 -2.39 4.69
N ILE A 182 27.88 -1.62 5.35
CA ILE A 182 26.60 -1.19 4.78
C ILE A 182 26.59 0.32 4.56
N PRO A 183 25.98 0.78 3.46
CA PRO A 183 25.78 2.20 3.26
C PRO A 183 24.78 2.73 4.29
N ALA A 184 25.15 3.83 4.93
CA ALA A 184 24.39 4.47 5.99
C ALA A 184 24.30 5.98 5.75
N GLU A 185 23.14 6.53 6.07
CA GLU A 185 22.90 7.96 6.16
C GLU A 185 22.74 8.30 7.64
N ILE A 186 23.62 9.15 8.14
CA ILE A 186 23.79 9.43 9.56
C ILE A 186 23.39 10.87 9.82
N PHE A 187 22.35 11.07 10.61
CA PHE A 187 21.91 12.36 11.14
C PHE A 187 22.61 12.61 12.48
N LEU A 188 23.37 13.70 12.56
CA LEU A 188 24.11 14.08 13.76
C LEU A 188 23.27 15.02 14.62
N ASP A 189 23.17 14.69 15.91
CA ASP A 189 22.48 15.49 16.93
C ASP A 189 21.06 15.90 16.53
N LEU A 190 20.34 14.99 15.83
CA LEU A 190 19.00 15.22 15.28
C LEU A 190 17.97 15.46 16.39
N ASP A 191 18.07 14.70 17.48
CA ASP A 191 17.37 14.96 18.74
C ASP A 191 18.42 15.01 19.87
N ALA A 192 18.32 16.00 20.75
CA ALA A 192 19.24 16.14 21.88
C ALA A 192 19.30 14.86 22.73
N ALA A 193 20.47 14.54 23.27
CA ALA A 193 20.66 13.37 24.12
C ALA A 193 19.64 13.34 25.28
N GLY A 194 18.91 12.22 25.41
CA GLY A 194 17.87 12.03 26.43
C GLY A 194 16.53 12.74 26.14
N ALA A 195 16.42 13.55 25.09
CA ALA A 195 15.16 14.16 24.69
C ALA A 195 14.24 13.14 23.98
N PRO A 196 12.92 13.37 23.98
CA PRO A 196 12.00 12.57 23.17
C PRO A 196 12.39 12.61 21.69
N PRO A 197 12.42 11.48 20.97
CA PRO A 197 12.98 11.37 19.62
C PRO A 197 11.98 11.86 18.56
N LYS A 198 11.63 13.16 18.60
CA LYS A 198 10.57 13.74 17.78
C LYS A 198 10.94 13.74 16.30
N HIS A 199 12.16 14.18 15.97
CA HIS A 199 12.60 14.26 14.58
C HIS A 199 12.89 12.88 14.01
N GLN A 200 13.46 11.96 14.79
CA GLN A 200 13.60 10.56 14.40
C GLN A 200 12.23 9.92 14.11
N ALA A 201 11.23 10.17 14.96
CA ALA A 201 9.87 9.67 14.74
C ALA A 201 9.24 10.26 13.48
N GLN A 202 9.45 11.55 13.19
CA GLN A 202 8.98 12.19 11.97
C GLN A 202 9.61 11.55 10.73
N ILE A 203 10.95 11.41 10.68
CA ILE A 203 11.65 10.73 9.59
C ILE A 203 11.14 9.29 9.44
N PHE A 204 10.96 8.56 10.54
CA PHE A 204 10.42 7.20 10.49
C PHE A 204 9.01 7.18 9.90
N ILE A 205 8.13 8.08 10.32
CA ILE A 205 6.76 8.20 9.79
C ILE A 205 6.80 8.53 8.31
N ASP A 206 7.56 9.54 7.91
CA ASP A 206 7.68 9.98 6.52
C ASP A 206 8.26 8.87 5.66
N VAL A 207 9.35 8.23 6.08
CA VAL A 207 9.94 7.10 5.37
C VAL A 207 8.93 5.97 5.25
N ASN A 208 8.17 5.60 6.29
CA ASN A 208 7.17 4.54 6.17
C ASN A 208 5.94 4.96 5.35
N PHE A 209 5.58 6.24 5.37
CA PHE A 209 4.49 6.82 4.61
C PHE A 209 4.82 6.89 3.12
N TYR A 210 6.04 7.32 2.78
CA TYR A 210 6.55 7.39 1.40
C TYR A 210 7.13 6.06 0.88
N GLN A 211 7.55 5.14 1.76
CA GLN A 211 7.84 3.73 1.43
C GLN A 211 6.57 2.92 1.17
N LYS A 212 5.38 3.55 1.06
CA LYS A 212 4.24 2.93 0.38
C LYS A 212 4.79 2.25 -0.86
N LYS A 213 4.63 0.92 -0.93
CA LYS A 213 5.00 0.12 -2.11
C LYS A 213 4.57 0.93 -3.33
N VAL A 214 5.53 1.42 -4.10
CA VAL A 214 5.23 2.08 -5.36
C VAL A 214 4.51 1.00 -6.16
N ASP A 215 3.26 1.29 -6.51
CA ASP A 215 2.41 0.39 -7.26
C ASP A 215 3.21 -0.08 -8.48
N ARG A 216 3.40 -1.40 -8.65
CA ARG A 216 4.24 -1.93 -9.74
C ARG A 216 3.73 -1.45 -11.09
N SER A 217 2.41 -1.29 -11.18
CA SER A 217 1.75 -0.70 -12.33
C SER A 217 2.15 0.75 -12.61
N LEU A 218 2.33 1.59 -11.57
CA LEU A 218 2.85 2.94 -11.73
C LEU A 218 4.30 2.93 -12.22
N VAL A 219 5.15 2.04 -11.67
CA VAL A 219 6.55 1.93 -12.11
C VAL A 219 6.63 1.55 -13.58
N ALA A 220 5.78 0.65 -14.06
CA ALA A 220 5.76 0.27 -15.47
C ALA A 220 5.15 1.32 -16.40
N ASP A 221 4.19 2.13 -15.91
CA ASP A 221 3.67 3.29 -16.66
C ASP A 221 4.78 4.32 -16.86
N LEU A 222 5.58 4.59 -15.81
CA LEU A 222 6.65 5.60 -15.82
C LEU A 222 7.94 5.12 -16.50
N PHE A 223 8.24 3.81 -16.44
CA PHE A 223 9.47 3.23 -16.99
C PHE A 223 9.17 2.01 -17.89
N PRO A 224 8.66 2.21 -19.12
CA PRO A 224 8.31 1.10 -20.03
C PRO A 224 9.50 0.19 -20.39
N THR A 225 10.74 0.68 -20.27
CA THR A 225 11.98 -0.06 -20.52
C THR A 225 12.40 -0.98 -19.37
N ALA A 226 11.81 -0.84 -18.18
CA ALA A 226 12.00 -1.72 -17.03
C ALA A 226 11.24 -3.06 -17.16
N ARG A 227 10.54 -3.29 -18.28
CA ARG A 227 9.76 -4.51 -18.56
C ARG A 227 10.68 -5.72 -18.70
N SER A 228 10.65 -6.64 -17.75
CA SER A 228 11.06 -8.02 -17.98
C SER A 228 9.88 -8.80 -18.56
N ARG A 229 9.94 -9.11 -19.86
CA ARG A 229 9.14 -10.06 -20.70
C ARG A 229 7.63 -10.26 -20.53
N ASP A 230 7.01 -10.00 -19.39
CA ASP A 230 5.57 -10.14 -19.17
C ASP A 230 4.95 -8.75 -18.99
N ALA A 231 3.89 -8.47 -19.74
CA ALA A 231 3.06 -7.29 -19.50
C ALA A 231 2.45 -7.38 -18.09
N ILE A 232 2.22 -6.25 -17.42
CA ILE A 232 1.45 -6.25 -16.17
C ILE A 232 0.12 -6.91 -16.44
N ASP A 233 -0.20 -7.92 -15.63
CA ASP A 233 -1.48 -8.59 -15.67
C ASP A 233 -2.57 -7.65 -15.12
N ASP A 234 -3.76 -7.71 -15.71
CA ASP A 234 -4.93 -6.94 -15.29
C ASP A 234 -5.24 -7.21 -13.80
N ILE A 235 -4.88 -8.39 -13.29
CA ILE A 235 -4.94 -8.74 -11.86
C ILE A 235 -4.10 -7.80 -10.99
N GLU A 236 -2.83 -7.56 -11.35
CA GLU A 236 -1.93 -6.67 -10.57
C GLU A 236 -2.41 -5.21 -10.71
N ARG A 237 -2.83 -4.80 -11.91
CA ARG A 237 -3.39 -3.47 -12.15
C ARG A 237 -4.65 -3.22 -11.31
N ALA A 238 -5.55 -4.19 -11.24
CA ALA A 238 -6.78 -4.11 -10.46
C ALA A 238 -6.51 -3.99 -8.96
N GLN A 239 -5.48 -4.67 -8.44
CA GLN A 239 -5.05 -4.53 -7.05
C GLN A 239 -4.56 -3.11 -6.73
N ASP A 240 -3.75 -2.53 -7.62
CA ASP A 240 -3.21 -1.18 -7.43
C ASP A 240 -4.33 -0.13 -7.50
N ILE A 241 -5.24 -0.23 -8.47
CA ILE A 241 -6.44 0.63 -8.55
C ILE A 241 -7.32 0.48 -7.30
N GLY A 242 -7.65 -0.75 -6.92
CA GLY A 242 -8.51 -1.03 -5.75
C GLY A 242 -7.92 -0.44 -4.47
N ARG A 243 -6.60 -0.56 -4.28
CA ARG A 243 -5.88 0.06 -3.17
C ARG A 243 -5.96 1.59 -3.21
N ARG A 244 -5.76 2.23 -4.36
CA ARG A 244 -5.84 3.69 -4.51
C ARG A 244 -7.24 4.23 -4.28
N LEU A 245 -8.27 3.55 -4.78
CA LEU A 245 -9.67 3.89 -4.54
C LEU A 245 -10.04 3.79 -3.05
N MET A 246 -9.33 2.98 -2.28
CA MET A 246 -9.59 2.81 -0.86
C MET A 246 -8.76 3.71 0.06
N LEU A 247 -7.53 4.07 -0.32
CA LEU A 247 -6.56 4.70 0.58
C LEU A 247 -6.12 6.11 0.18
N GLU A 248 -6.33 6.50 -1.08
CA GLU A 248 -5.70 7.72 -1.64
C GLU A 248 -6.71 8.64 -2.29
N THR A 249 -7.56 8.10 -3.17
CA THR A 249 -8.35 8.90 -4.12
C THR A 249 -9.85 8.66 -4.02
N GLY A 250 -10.29 7.47 -3.60
CA GLY A 250 -11.67 7.04 -3.88
C GLY A 250 -12.64 7.18 -2.71
N PRO A 251 -13.95 7.16 -3.01
CA PRO A 251 -15.04 7.28 -2.04
C PRO A 251 -15.29 5.99 -1.24
N LEU A 252 -14.37 5.01 -1.30
CA LEU A 252 -14.55 3.66 -0.71
C LEU A 252 -13.88 3.51 0.67
N VAL A 253 -13.34 4.59 1.24
CA VAL A 253 -12.71 4.58 2.57
C VAL A 253 -13.70 4.03 3.60
N GLY A 254 -13.34 2.92 4.27
CA GLY A 254 -14.17 2.28 5.30
C GLY A 254 -15.28 1.35 4.79
N MET A 255 -15.55 1.28 3.47
CA MET A 255 -16.61 0.44 2.89
C MET A 255 -16.14 -0.96 2.46
N ILE A 256 -14.82 -1.21 2.40
CA ILE A 256 -14.21 -2.45 1.90
C ILE A 256 -13.16 -2.93 2.92
N GLN A 257 -13.13 -4.24 3.19
CA GLN A 257 -12.20 -4.83 4.16
C GLN A 257 -10.84 -5.09 3.53
N ILE A 258 -9.77 -4.60 4.17
CA ILE A 258 -8.39 -4.91 3.82
C ILE A 258 -7.92 -6.12 4.64
N PRO A 259 -7.45 -7.21 4.01
CA PRO A 259 -6.85 -8.32 4.74
C PRO A 259 -5.70 -7.85 5.64
N GLY A 260 -5.79 -8.18 6.94
CA GLY A 260 -4.75 -7.87 7.93
C GLY A 260 -4.80 -6.46 8.53
N ILE A 261 -5.79 -5.62 8.17
CA ILE A 261 -6.03 -4.34 8.85
C ILE A 261 -7.39 -4.43 9.56
N ASN A 262 -7.40 -4.23 10.88
CA ASN A 262 -8.63 -4.15 11.68
C ASN A 262 -9.29 -2.75 11.53
N PHE A 263 -9.50 -2.30 10.30
CA PHE A 263 -10.21 -1.08 9.96
C PHE A 263 -11.41 -1.45 9.09
N GLY A 264 -12.59 -0.92 9.42
CA GLY A 264 -13.86 -1.22 8.74
C GLY A 264 -14.78 -2.15 9.53
N THR A 265 -16.04 -2.21 9.11
CA THR A 265 -17.10 -2.96 9.77
C THR A 265 -17.03 -4.45 9.41
N PRO A 266 -17.34 -5.40 10.32
CA PRO A 266 -17.46 -6.81 9.96
C PRO A 266 -18.49 -7.05 8.82
N ASP A 267 -18.30 -8.12 8.05
CA ASP A 267 -19.15 -8.53 6.90
C ASP A 267 -19.18 -7.60 5.67
N VAL A 268 -18.29 -6.62 5.58
CA VAL A 268 -18.12 -5.80 4.38
C VAL A 268 -17.44 -6.56 3.23
N VAL A 269 -17.55 -6.03 2.01
CA VAL A 269 -16.99 -6.66 0.81
C VAL A 269 -15.47 -6.73 0.93
N SER A 270 -14.88 -7.87 0.55
CA SER A 270 -13.43 -8.06 0.57
C SER A 270 -12.76 -7.31 -0.58
N LEU A 271 -11.53 -6.85 -0.36
CA LEU A 271 -10.69 -6.27 -1.42
C LEU A 271 -10.57 -7.18 -2.66
N ALA A 272 -10.50 -8.50 -2.48
CA ALA A 272 -10.47 -9.44 -3.60
C ALA A 272 -11.71 -9.37 -4.50
N THR A 273 -12.89 -9.16 -3.90
CA THR A 273 -14.15 -9.04 -4.64
C THR A 273 -14.22 -7.72 -5.42
N LEU A 274 -13.72 -6.63 -4.82
CA LEU A 274 -13.57 -5.35 -5.51
C LEU A 274 -12.60 -5.47 -6.69
N ASN A 275 -11.42 -6.07 -6.46
CA ASN A 275 -10.39 -6.20 -7.48
C ASN A 275 -10.86 -7.02 -8.68
N SER A 276 -11.58 -8.13 -8.46
CA SER A 276 -12.16 -8.91 -9.57
C SER A 276 -13.13 -8.09 -10.42
N ALA A 277 -13.93 -7.20 -9.82
CA ALA A 277 -14.82 -6.33 -10.59
C ALA A 277 -14.09 -5.18 -11.31
N ILE A 278 -12.96 -4.73 -10.77
CA ILE A 278 -12.08 -3.76 -11.44
C ILE A 278 -11.35 -4.43 -12.61
N GLU A 279 -10.85 -5.64 -12.42
CA GLU A 279 -10.20 -6.48 -13.44
C GLU A 279 -11.09 -6.61 -14.68
N ASP A 280 -12.36 -6.97 -14.50
CA ASP A 280 -13.36 -7.05 -15.58
C ASP A 280 -13.54 -5.72 -16.33
N ALA A 281 -13.27 -4.57 -15.68
CA ALA A 281 -13.45 -3.25 -16.27
C ALA A 281 -12.20 -2.75 -17.03
N ILE A 282 -11.00 -3.25 -16.71
CA ILE A 282 -9.73 -2.76 -17.28
C ILE A 282 -9.69 -2.85 -18.82
N PRO A 283 -10.07 -3.96 -19.47
CA PRO A 283 -10.04 -4.04 -20.94
C PRO A 283 -10.88 -2.95 -21.61
N HIS A 284 -11.99 -2.56 -20.99
CA HIS A 284 -12.86 -1.51 -21.48
C HIS A 284 -12.25 -0.11 -21.30
N LEU A 285 -11.57 0.14 -20.17
CA LEU A 285 -10.83 1.38 -19.95
C LEU A 285 -9.71 1.54 -20.99
N LEU A 286 -8.95 0.47 -21.23
CA LEU A 286 -7.89 0.44 -22.23
C LEU A 286 -8.42 0.73 -23.63
N SER A 287 -9.53 0.10 -24.03
CA SER A 287 -10.17 0.37 -25.34
C SER A 287 -10.66 1.82 -25.49
N ALA A 288 -10.95 2.50 -24.38
CA ALA A 288 -11.38 3.89 -24.36
C ALA A 288 -10.22 4.89 -24.34
N GLY A 289 -8.97 4.42 -24.38
CA GLY A 289 -7.77 5.24 -24.28
C GLY A 289 -7.40 5.64 -22.84
N ILE A 290 -8.06 5.10 -21.83
CA ILE A 290 -7.78 5.34 -20.40
C ILE A 290 -6.72 4.32 -19.97
N THR A 291 -5.45 4.69 -20.17
CA THR A 291 -4.34 3.70 -20.17
C THR A 291 -3.46 3.75 -18.93
N SER A 292 -3.30 4.92 -18.31
CA SER A 292 -2.46 5.04 -17.12
C SER A 292 -3.20 4.66 -15.83
N LEU A 293 -2.44 4.23 -14.81
CA LEU A 293 -2.99 3.95 -13.47
C LEU A 293 -3.80 5.11 -12.92
N ALA A 294 -3.28 6.34 -13.11
CA ALA A 294 -3.88 7.56 -12.62
C ALA A 294 -5.25 7.81 -13.28
N GLU A 295 -5.30 7.79 -14.62
CA GLU A 295 -6.55 8.01 -15.37
C GLU A 295 -7.59 6.93 -15.08
N GLN A 296 -7.18 5.66 -15.00
CA GLN A 296 -8.06 4.54 -14.68
C GLN A 296 -8.66 4.69 -13.27
N THR A 297 -7.82 5.02 -12.30
CA THR A 297 -8.24 5.25 -10.91
C THR A 297 -9.19 6.44 -10.82
N GLU A 298 -8.85 7.56 -11.46
CA GLU A 298 -9.66 8.79 -11.45
C GLU A 298 -11.02 8.58 -12.10
N PHE A 299 -11.07 7.93 -13.26
CA PHE A 299 -12.33 7.67 -13.94
C PHE A 299 -13.23 6.70 -13.15
N LEU A 300 -12.66 5.64 -12.58
CA LEU A 300 -13.41 4.72 -11.72
C LEU A 300 -13.91 5.43 -10.45
N ALA A 301 -13.10 6.30 -9.85
CA ALA A 301 -13.52 7.12 -8.71
C ALA A 301 -14.74 7.98 -9.08
N ILE A 302 -14.71 8.67 -10.21
CA ILE A 302 -15.83 9.46 -10.72
C ILE A 302 -17.09 8.62 -10.95
N CYS A 303 -16.94 7.42 -11.53
CA CYS A 303 -18.06 6.51 -11.72
C CYS A 303 -18.71 6.12 -10.38
N ILE A 304 -17.88 5.79 -9.39
CA ILE A 304 -18.35 5.41 -8.05
C ILE A 304 -19.01 6.60 -7.34
N GLU A 305 -18.38 7.78 -7.38
CA GLU A 305 -18.97 8.99 -6.79
C GLU A 305 -20.30 9.35 -7.46
N ALA A 306 -20.37 9.27 -8.79
CA ALA A 306 -21.60 9.51 -9.53
C ALA A 306 -22.70 8.53 -9.13
N TRP A 307 -22.36 7.27 -8.86
CA TRP A 307 -23.28 6.27 -8.33
C TRP A 307 -23.77 6.64 -6.91
N LEU A 308 -22.87 7.01 -6.00
CA LEU A 308 -23.22 7.41 -4.64
C LEU A 308 -24.14 8.64 -4.62
N ASP A 309 -23.84 9.64 -5.45
CA ASP A 309 -24.67 10.83 -5.63
C ASP A 309 -26.04 10.46 -6.25
N ALA A 310 -26.07 9.57 -7.25
CA ALA A 310 -27.30 9.15 -7.93
C ALA A 310 -28.23 8.33 -7.01
N THR A 311 -27.66 7.54 -6.10
CA THR A 311 -28.42 6.74 -5.14
C THR A 311 -28.92 7.54 -3.94
N GLY A 312 -28.39 8.76 -3.72
CA GLY A 312 -28.68 9.57 -2.55
C GLY A 312 -28.15 8.93 -1.26
N ARG A 313 -27.10 8.10 -1.36
CA ARG A 313 -26.51 7.31 -0.26
C ARG A 313 -25.09 7.73 0.09
N LYS A 314 -24.75 8.98 -0.18
CA LYS A 314 -23.56 9.55 0.44
C LYS A 314 -23.86 9.70 1.93
N GLU A 315 -23.65 8.63 2.70
CA GLU A 315 -23.64 8.73 4.16
C GLU A 315 -22.56 9.73 4.52
N HIS A 316 -22.96 10.86 5.10
CA HIS A 316 -22.02 11.76 5.75
C HIS A 316 -21.49 10.98 6.95
N VAL A 317 -20.20 10.63 6.92
CA VAL A 317 -19.48 10.17 8.10
C VAL A 317 -19.34 11.40 8.99
N ASP A 318 -20.32 11.65 9.85
CA ASP A 318 -20.15 12.63 10.92
C ASP A 318 -19.14 12.07 11.94
N ASP A 319 -18.25 12.92 12.45
CA ASP A 319 -17.07 12.59 13.27
C ASP A 319 -17.34 11.84 14.61
N GLY A 320 -18.56 11.31 14.84
CA GLY A 320 -18.98 10.69 16.09
C GLY A 320 -19.88 9.46 16.01
N GLU A 321 -20.40 9.06 14.84
CA GLU A 321 -21.30 7.89 14.74
C GLU A 321 -20.67 6.72 13.99
N SER A 322 -20.73 5.52 14.59
CA SER A 322 -20.29 4.29 13.94
C SER A 322 -21.23 3.93 12.80
N LEU A 323 -20.68 3.75 11.59
CA LEU A 323 -21.43 3.27 10.42
C LEU A 323 -22.21 1.99 10.75
N ASP A 324 -23.48 1.91 10.33
CA ASP A 324 -24.30 0.69 10.49
C ASP A 324 -23.68 -0.45 9.67
N PRO A 325 -23.12 -1.50 10.32
CA PRO A 325 -22.50 -2.65 9.66
C PRO A 325 -23.33 -3.24 8.52
N ASP A 326 -24.64 -3.31 8.75
CA ASP A 326 -25.58 -3.98 7.88
C ASP A 326 -25.86 -3.18 6.61
N ASN A 327 -25.74 -1.85 6.69
CA ASN A 327 -25.83 -0.95 5.56
C ASN A 327 -24.51 -0.91 4.79
N VAL A 328 -23.35 -0.89 5.46
CA VAL A 328 -22.05 -0.87 4.78
C VAL A 328 -21.83 -2.14 3.95
N ALA A 329 -22.11 -3.31 4.51
CA ALA A 329 -21.97 -4.58 3.79
C ALA A 329 -22.90 -4.67 2.56
N TYR A 330 -24.13 -4.20 2.71
CA TYR A 330 -25.11 -4.11 1.62
C TYR A 330 -24.66 -3.13 0.53
N GLN A 331 -24.23 -1.93 0.91
CA GLN A 331 -23.75 -0.90 0.00
C GLN A 331 -22.50 -1.35 -0.76
N GLY A 332 -21.55 -2.00 -0.10
CA GLY A 332 -20.36 -2.56 -0.75
C GLY A 332 -20.71 -3.56 -1.85
N ARG A 333 -21.68 -4.46 -1.62
CA ARG A 333 -22.10 -5.46 -2.63
C ARG A 333 -22.81 -4.82 -3.82
N VAL A 334 -23.62 -3.79 -3.55
CA VAL A 334 -24.28 -2.99 -4.59
C VAL A 334 -23.25 -2.23 -5.43
N LEU A 335 -22.25 -1.61 -4.78
CA LEU A 335 -21.17 -0.87 -5.42
C LEU A 335 -20.32 -1.76 -6.34
N VAL A 336 -19.88 -2.92 -5.86
CA VAL A 336 -19.15 -3.88 -6.71
C VAL A 336 -19.99 -4.34 -7.89
N SER A 337 -21.28 -4.62 -7.67
CA SER A 337 -22.18 -5.03 -8.76
C SER A 337 -22.35 -3.91 -9.80
N PHE A 338 -22.35 -2.65 -9.37
CA PHE A 338 -22.40 -1.49 -10.25
C PHE A 338 -21.17 -1.40 -11.17
N LEU A 339 -19.98 -1.83 -10.75
CA LEU A 339 -18.79 -1.79 -11.61
C LEU A 339 -18.96 -2.60 -12.92
N SER A 340 -19.90 -3.54 -12.96
CA SER A 340 -20.27 -4.20 -14.23
C SER A 340 -20.87 -3.25 -15.29
N LEU A 341 -21.29 -2.03 -14.93
CA LEU A 341 -21.78 -1.00 -15.84
C LEU A 341 -20.68 -0.06 -16.37
N ILE A 342 -19.42 -0.21 -15.98
CA ILE A 342 -18.34 0.68 -16.45
C ILE A 342 -18.30 0.83 -17.99
N PRO A 343 -18.51 -0.22 -18.81
CA PRO A 343 -18.55 -0.04 -20.26
C PRO A 343 -19.69 0.89 -20.72
N ALA A 344 -20.85 0.84 -20.04
CA ALA A 344 -21.97 1.74 -20.31
C ALA A 344 -21.67 3.18 -19.86
N CYS A 345 -20.93 3.37 -18.76
CA CYS A 345 -20.44 4.68 -18.34
C CYS A 345 -19.48 5.28 -19.38
N ILE A 346 -18.53 4.50 -19.87
CA ILE A 346 -17.59 4.90 -20.93
C ILE A 346 -18.35 5.33 -22.18
N TRP A 347 -19.23 4.47 -22.68
CA TRP A 347 -20.07 4.76 -23.84
C TRP A 347 -20.88 6.04 -23.64
N LYS A 348 -21.42 6.26 -22.44
CA LYS A 348 -22.23 7.45 -22.15
C LYS A 348 -21.40 8.74 -22.20
N VAL A 349 -20.17 8.70 -21.67
CA VAL A 349 -19.26 9.84 -21.68
C VAL A 349 -18.81 10.15 -23.11
N GLN A 350 -18.39 9.13 -23.87
CA GLN A 350 -17.95 9.29 -25.27
C GLN A 350 -19.06 9.84 -26.17
N THR A 351 -20.27 9.26 -26.10
CA THR A 351 -21.41 9.71 -26.93
C THR A 351 -21.92 11.11 -26.58
N SER A 352 -21.53 11.64 -25.43
CA SER A 352 -21.87 13.00 -25.01
C SER A 352 -20.70 13.98 -25.17
N GLU A 353 -19.59 13.53 -25.78
CA GLU A 353 -18.36 14.30 -26.01
C GLU A 353 -17.78 14.92 -24.72
N ALA A 354 -18.05 14.31 -23.56
CA ALA A 354 -17.52 14.76 -22.29
C ALA A 354 -16.09 14.21 -22.08
N ILE A 355 -15.24 15.00 -21.43
CA ILE A 355 -13.86 14.60 -21.14
C ILE A 355 -13.88 13.61 -19.96
N PHE A 356 -13.25 12.44 -20.11
CA PHE A 356 -13.04 11.49 -19.01
C PHE A 356 -12.29 12.16 -17.85
N GLY A 357 -12.62 11.82 -16.61
CA GLY A 357 -11.96 12.45 -15.45
C GLY A 357 -12.51 13.83 -15.07
N SER A 358 -13.38 14.44 -15.89
CA SER A 358 -13.86 15.81 -15.63
C SER A 358 -15.09 15.86 -14.70
N ALA A 359 -15.28 17.01 -14.03
CA ALA A 359 -16.51 17.31 -13.29
C ALA A 359 -17.77 17.26 -14.18
N GLN A 360 -17.64 17.59 -15.46
CA GLN A 360 -18.72 17.46 -16.44
C GLN A 360 -19.12 16.00 -16.64
N SER A 361 -18.14 15.10 -16.79
CA SER A 361 -18.41 13.65 -16.90
C SER A 361 -19.07 13.10 -15.64
N LYS A 362 -18.66 13.55 -14.45
CA LYS A 362 -19.32 13.20 -13.19
C LYS A 362 -20.79 13.61 -13.18
N SER A 363 -21.09 14.88 -13.46
CA SER A 363 -22.48 15.38 -13.48
C SER A 363 -23.36 14.62 -14.49
N LEU A 364 -22.81 14.37 -15.68
CA LEU A 364 -23.46 13.58 -16.73
C LEU A 364 -23.77 12.16 -16.24
N LEU A 365 -22.78 11.47 -15.66
CA LEU A 365 -22.93 10.12 -15.14
C LEU A 365 -23.91 10.07 -13.98
N THR A 366 -23.88 11.02 -13.04
CA THR A 366 -24.83 11.08 -11.91
C THR A 366 -26.26 11.15 -12.41
N LYS A 367 -26.54 12.04 -13.37
CA LYS A 367 -27.87 12.17 -13.98
C LYS A 367 -28.28 10.88 -14.70
N TRP A 368 -27.41 10.35 -15.55
CA TRP A 368 -27.70 9.14 -16.32
C TRP A 368 -27.93 7.92 -15.41
N LEU A 369 -27.07 7.71 -14.40
CA LEU A 369 -27.20 6.62 -13.44
C LEU A 369 -28.49 6.73 -12.64
N ARG A 370 -28.86 7.94 -12.20
CA ARG A 370 -30.14 8.16 -11.52
C ARG A 370 -31.33 7.73 -12.39
N ASP A 371 -31.28 8.04 -13.68
CA ASP A 371 -32.32 7.62 -14.62
C ASP A 371 -32.31 6.09 -14.84
N VAL A 372 -31.13 5.45 -14.92
CA VAL A 372 -30.99 3.98 -15.00
C VAL A 372 -31.61 3.31 -13.77
N ILE A 373 -31.25 3.77 -12.58
CA ILE A 373 -31.77 3.27 -11.30
C ILE A 373 -33.30 3.44 -11.24
N ASN A 374 -33.81 4.60 -11.66
CA ASN A 374 -35.25 4.86 -11.71
C ASN A 374 -35.97 3.91 -12.68
N ARG A 375 -35.46 3.74 -13.90
CA ARG A 375 -36.04 2.82 -14.90
C ARG A 375 -36.02 1.38 -14.42
N ALA A 376 -34.97 0.97 -13.70
CA ALA A 376 -34.88 -0.35 -13.06
C ALA A 376 -35.88 -0.53 -11.89
N GLY A 377 -36.52 0.54 -11.42
CA GLY A 377 -37.42 0.50 -10.26
C GLY A 377 -36.66 0.29 -8.95
N LEU A 378 -35.48 0.89 -8.83
CA LEU A 378 -34.56 0.81 -7.69
C LEU A 378 -34.55 2.09 -6.83
N LEU A 379 -35.49 3.02 -7.09
CA LEU A 379 -35.73 4.17 -6.23
C LEU A 379 -37.03 4.00 -5.45
N HIS A 380 -37.02 4.46 -4.21
CA HIS A 380 -38.19 4.74 -3.41
C HIS A 380 -38.19 6.23 -3.07
N GLY A 381 -39.03 7.01 -3.76
CA GLY A 381 -38.93 8.47 -3.74
C GLY A 381 -37.62 8.94 -4.39
N SER A 382 -36.81 9.70 -3.65
CA SER A 382 -35.53 10.24 -4.11
C SER A 382 -34.32 9.37 -3.76
N GLN A 383 -34.51 8.27 -3.02
CA GLN A 383 -33.45 7.44 -2.44
C GLN A 383 -33.46 6.02 -3.01
N PHE A 384 -32.29 5.38 -3.01
CA PHE A 384 -32.14 3.98 -3.40
C PHE A 384 -32.76 3.01 -2.37
N LEU A 385 -33.34 1.92 -2.85
CA LEU A 385 -34.08 0.93 -2.03
C LEU A 385 -33.33 0.48 -0.78
N SER A 386 -33.97 0.55 0.38
CA SER A 386 -33.43 0.01 1.64
C SER A 386 -33.05 -1.46 1.51
N LYS A 387 -32.22 -1.98 2.43
CA LYS A 387 -31.81 -3.40 2.43
C LYS A 387 -33.02 -4.36 2.38
N SER A 388 -34.07 -4.07 3.14
CA SER A 388 -35.29 -4.87 3.17
C SER A 388 -36.05 -4.83 1.83
N GLN A 389 -36.18 -3.65 1.22
CA GLN A 389 -36.81 -3.49 -0.09
C GLN A 389 -36.01 -4.16 -1.22
N PHE A 390 -34.68 -4.06 -1.16
CA PHE A 390 -33.78 -4.69 -2.11
C PHE A 390 -33.82 -6.23 -2.00
N LYS A 391 -33.88 -6.75 -0.77
CA LYS A 391 -34.12 -8.18 -0.49
C LYS A 391 -35.48 -8.63 -1.01
N ALA A 392 -36.55 -7.85 -0.77
CA ALA A 392 -37.90 -8.17 -1.22
C ALA A 392 -38.01 -8.26 -2.76
N LYS A 393 -37.15 -7.53 -3.50
CA LYS A 393 -37.01 -7.67 -4.95
C LYS A 393 -36.17 -8.87 -5.41
N GLY A 394 -35.71 -9.71 -4.48
CA GLY A 394 -34.92 -10.90 -4.79
C GLY A 394 -33.47 -10.60 -5.17
N TYR A 395 -32.95 -9.40 -4.87
CA TYR A 395 -31.57 -9.04 -5.20
C TYR A 395 -30.54 -9.44 -4.12
N LEU A 396 -30.98 -9.87 -2.94
CA LEU A 396 -30.12 -10.52 -1.93
C LEU A 396 -30.42 -12.01 -1.85
N GLY A 397 -29.38 -12.83 -1.83
CA GLY A 397 -29.46 -14.30 -1.81
C GLY A 397 -28.79 -14.94 -3.04
N SER A 398 -28.98 -16.25 -3.22
CA SER A 398 -28.40 -17.00 -4.35
C SER A 398 -28.88 -16.42 -5.69
N GLY A 399 -27.92 -16.00 -6.54
CA GLY A 399 -28.17 -15.36 -7.83
C GLY A 399 -28.77 -13.95 -7.79
N GLY A 400 -29.01 -13.36 -6.61
CA GLY A 400 -29.68 -12.06 -6.48
C GLY A 400 -28.89 -10.90 -7.07
N LEU A 401 -27.58 -10.87 -6.85
CA LEU A 401 -26.70 -9.84 -7.41
C LEU A 401 -26.58 -9.94 -8.94
N ALA A 402 -26.68 -11.14 -9.51
CA ALA A 402 -26.72 -11.31 -10.96
C ALA A 402 -28.00 -10.67 -11.54
N ARG A 403 -29.17 -10.97 -10.96
CA ARG A 403 -30.45 -10.32 -11.33
C ARG A 403 -30.42 -8.81 -11.18
N PHE A 404 -29.71 -8.32 -10.16
CA PHE A 404 -29.50 -6.88 -9.97
C PHE A 404 -28.68 -6.27 -11.12
N ARG A 405 -27.54 -6.89 -11.47
CA ARG A 405 -26.72 -6.48 -12.63
C ARG A 405 -27.53 -6.51 -13.93
N ASP A 406 -28.33 -7.56 -14.15
CA ASP A 406 -29.20 -7.67 -15.32
C ASP A 406 -30.24 -6.55 -15.35
N SER A 407 -30.81 -6.19 -14.20
CA SER A 407 -31.76 -5.07 -14.09
C SER A 407 -31.10 -3.73 -14.46
N LEU A 408 -29.88 -3.50 -13.98
CA LEU A 408 -29.11 -2.30 -14.32
C LEU A 408 -28.78 -2.25 -15.82
N TRP A 409 -28.25 -3.33 -16.37
CA TRP A 409 -27.92 -3.43 -17.79
C TRP A 409 -29.14 -3.33 -18.70
N ALA A 410 -30.26 -3.96 -18.35
CA ALA A 410 -31.51 -3.82 -19.08
C ALA A 410 -32.04 -2.38 -19.07
N ALA A 411 -31.83 -1.64 -17.97
CA ALA A 411 -32.25 -0.24 -17.84
C ALA A 411 -31.29 0.78 -18.49
N SER A 412 -30.03 0.40 -18.77
CA SER A 412 -28.97 1.28 -19.29
C SER A 412 -29.37 2.01 -20.59
N LEU A 413 -30.00 1.30 -21.53
CA LEU A 413 -30.46 1.83 -22.83
C LEU A 413 -31.99 1.90 -22.97
N ALA A 414 -32.74 1.55 -21.91
CA ALA A 414 -34.20 1.56 -21.97
C ALA A 414 -34.75 2.99 -22.03
N ARG A 415 -35.79 3.21 -22.83
CA ARG A 415 -36.54 4.49 -22.85
C ARG A 415 -37.60 4.55 -21.73
N ASN A 416 -38.17 3.40 -21.39
CA ASN A 416 -39.25 3.26 -20.42
C ASN A 416 -38.77 2.44 -19.21
N SER A 417 -39.54 2.47 -18.12
CA SER A 417 -39.28 1.62 -16.96
C SER A 417 -39.33 0.13 -17.33
N ILE A 418 -38.39 -0.63 -16.79
CA ILE A 418 -38.31 -2.10 -16.90
C ILE A 418 -38.74 -2.79 -15.61
N ALA A 419 -39.15 -2.04 -14.58
CA ALA A 419 -39.36 -2.54 -13.22
C ALA A 419 -40.34 -3.73 -13.17
N LYS A 420 -41.38 -3.68 -14.01
CA LYS A 420 -42.45 -4.69 -14.11
C LYS A 420 -42.13 -5.87 -15.03
N ARG A 421 -40.96 -5.89 -15.70
CA ARG A 421 -40.56 -7.02 -16.55
C ARG A 421 -40.11 -8.20 -15.70
N GLY A 422 -40.40 -9.42 -16.17
CA GLY A 422 -39.87 -10.65 -15.57
C GLY A 422 -38.35 -10.75 -15.72
N ASP A 423 -37.71 -11.55 -14.86
CA ASP A 423 -36.25 -11.64 -14.76
C ASP A 423 -35.60 -12.15 -16.05
N GLU A 424 -36.20 -13.14 -16.72
CA GLU A 424 -35.72 -13.63 -18.02
C GLU A 424 -35.73 -12.54 -19.10
N SER A 425 -36.79 -11.70 -19.12
CA SER A 425 -36.89 -10.58 -20.05
C SER A 425 -35.84 -9.50 -19.76
N LYS A 426 -35.53 -9.27 -18.47
CA LYS A 426 -34.45 -8.35 -18.07
C LYS A 426 -33.09 -8.91 -18.47
N ALA A 427 -32.81 -10.18 -18.21
CA ALA A 427 -31.55 -10.82 -18.61
C ALA A 427 -31.34 -10.78 -20.14
N ALA A 428 -32.37 -11.08 -20.93
CA ALA A 428 -32.28 -10.97 -22.40
C ALA A 428 -32.01 -9.53 -22.87
N LEU A 429 -32.66 -8.53 -22.27
CA LEU A 429 -32.39 -7.12 -22.55
C LEU A 429 -30.99 -6.69 -22.10
N ALA A 430 -30.51 -7.19 -20.97
CA ALA A 430 -29.18 -6.91 -20.45
C ALA A 430 -28.11 -7.34 -21.45
N ILE A 431 -28.18 -8.59 -21.92
CA ILE A 431 -27.28 -9.14 -22.94
C ILE A 431 -27.36 -8.32 -24.24
N ALA A 432 -28.57 -7.99 -24.69
CA ALA A 432 -28.75 -7.20 -25.91
C ALA A 432 -28.15 -5.78 -25.78
N ASN A 433 -28.27 -5.15 -24.62
CA ASN A 433 -27.71 -3.82 -24.37
C ASN A 433 -26.19 -3.87 -24.21
N GLN A 434 -25.64 -4.88 -23.53
CA GLN A 434 -24.20 -5.13 -23.43
C GLN A 434 -23.59 -5.26 -24.82
N LYS A 435 -24.20 -6.08 -25.68
CA LYS A 435 -23.73 -6.27 -27.06
C LYS A 435 -23.72 -4.95 -27.85
N LYS A 436 -24.80 -4.17 -27.77
CA LYS A 436 -24.89 -2.86 -28.45
C LYS A 436 -23.83 -1.88 -27.98
N ILE A 437 -23.57 -1.83 -26.69
CA ILE A 437 -22.54 -0.95 -26.12
C ILE A 437 -21.16 -1.44 -26.53
N ALA A 438 -20.87 -2.74 -26.46
CA ALA A 438 -19.60 -3.30 -26.91
C ALA A 438 -19.35 -3.01 -28.40
N GLU A 439 -20.36 -3.17 -29.26
CA GLU A 439 -20.28 -2.83 -30.68
C GLU A 439 -20.03 -1.32 -30.91
N ALA A 440 -20.61 -0.46 -30.07
CA ALA A 440 -20.42 0.98 -30.16
C ALA A 440 -19.02 1.43 -29.68
N LEU A 441 -18.46 0.78 -28.65
CA LEU A 441 -17.12 1.04 -28.14
C LEU A 441 -16.00 0.51 -29.05
N SER A 442 -16.33 -0.40 -29.97
CA SER A 442 -15.37 -0.98 -30.92
C SER A 442 -15.21 -0.18 -32.21
N ARG A 443 -15.98 0.90 -32.37
CA ARG A 443 -15.95 1.81 -33.52
C ARG A 443 -15.19 3.07 -33.15
#